data_AF-J2TWA9-F1
#
_entry.id   AF-J2TWA9-F1
#
_cell.length_a   1.000
_cell.length_b   1.000
_cell.length_c   1.000
_cell.angle_alpha   90.00
_cell.angle_beta   90.00
_cell.angle_gamma   90.00
#
_symmetry.space_group_name_H-M   'P 1'
#
loop_
_entity.id
_entity.type
_entity.pdbx_description
1 polymer ?
#
loop_
_entity_poly.entity_id
_entity_poly.type
_entity_poly.pdbx_seq_one_letter_code
_entity_poly.pdbx_strand_id
1 'polypeptide(L)'
;MNTRILLVTAALACTGFTGLAQADDTTSSQAVPYEYGMPLHVAKVVALTEPTTLDCKVITAEMKYIDTSGKPAEISYRKWSDACSYQN
;
A
#
# COMPACT_ATOMS: atom_id res chain seq x y z
N MET A 1 -35.03 -45.21 -22.82
CA MET A 1 -34.57 -44.33 -21.72
C MET A 1 -33.35 -43.57 -22.22
N ASN A 2 -33.49 -42.25 -22.45
CA ASN A 2 -32.58 -41.46 -23.29
C ASN A 2 -31.35 -41.02 -22.48
N THR A 3 -30.19 -41.63 -22.74
CA THR A 3 -28.90 -41.42 -22.06
C THR A 3 -28.34 -40.00 -22.17
N ARG A 4 -28.95 -39.14 -23.00
CA ARG A 4 -28.56 -37.73 -23.16
C ARG A 4 -28.87 -36.85 -21.95
N ILE A 5 -29.84 -37.24 -21.12
CA ILE A 5 -30.25 -36.42 -19.95
C ILE A 5 -29.29 -36.61 -18.77
N LEU A 6 -28.57 -37.74 -18.71
CA LEU A 6 -27.62 -38.05 -17.63
C LEU A 6 -26.28 -37.32 -17.76
N LEU A 7 -25.95 -36.78 -18.95
CA LEU A 7 -24.68 -36.08 -19.17
C LEU A 7 -24.72 -34.59 -18.78
N VAL A 8 -25.91 -34.01 -18.58
CA VAL A 8 -26.06 -32.57 -18.31
C VAL A 8 -26.02 -32.24 -16.81
N THR A 9 -26.29 -33.21 -15.92
CA THR A 9 -26.36 -32.98 -14.48
C THR A 9 -25.02 -33.06 -13.74
N ALA A 10 -23.94 -33.50 -14.40
CA ALA A 10 -22.63 -33.68 -13.75
C ALA A 10 -21.70 -32.45 -13.83
N ALA A 11 -22.05 -31.41 -14.58
CA ALA A 11 -21.16 -30.25 -14.81
C ALA A 11 -21.28 -29.13 -13.75
N LEU A 12 -22.16 -29.28 -12.75
CA LEU A 12 -22.54 -28.21 -11.83
C LEU A 12 -21.97 -28.41 -10.40
N ALA A 13 -20.69 -28.74 -10.27
CA ALA A 13 -20.08 -29.03 -8.97
C ALA A 13 -18.71 -28.37 -8.71
N CYS A 14 -18.32 -27.33 -9.45
CA CYS A 14 -16.97 -26.73 -9.33
C CYS A 14 -16.93 -25.19 -9.37
N THR A 15 -17.85 -24.51 -8.70
CA THR A 15 -17.74 -23.05 -8.51
C THR A 15 -17.88 -22.72 -7.04
N GLY A 16 -16.77 -22.62 -6.32
CA GLY A 16 -16.87 -22.29 -4.89
C GLY A 16 -15.57 -22.21 -4.10
N PHE A 17 -14.43 -21.91 -4.72
CA PHE A 17 -13.28 -21.40 -3.97
C PHE A 17 -12.98 -20.00 -4.47
N THR A 18 -13.81 -19.04 -4.07
CA THR A 18 -13.40 -17.64 -4.09
C THR A 18 -12.29 -17.52 -3.04
N GLY A 19 -11.05 -17.39 -3.49
CA GLY A 19 -9.93 -17.10 -2.59
C GLY A 19 -10.25 -15.84 -1.81
N LEU A 20 -10.39 -15.97 -0.49
CA LEU A 20 -10.36 -14.84 0.41
C LEU A 20 -8.95 -14.26 0.29
N ALA A 21 -8.78 -13.25 -0.55
CA ALA A 21 -7.60 -12.39 -0.49
C ALA A 21 -7.72 -11.63 0.84
N GLN A 22 -7.17 -12.21 1.91
CA GLN A 22 -6.91 -11.44 3.11
C GLN A 22 -5.81 -10.47 2.73
N ALA A 23 -6.19 -9.22 2.50
CA ALA A 23 -5.25 -8.13 2.67
C ALA A 23 -4.89 -8.18 4.15
N ASP A 24 -3.75 -8.80 4.45
CA ASP A 24 -3.04 -8.55 5.69
C ASP A 24 -2.71 -7.05 5.65
N ASP A 25 -3.65 -6.22 6.10
CA ASP A 25 -3.38 -4.91 6.63
C ASP A 25 -2.53 -5.17 7.88
N THR A 26 -1.26 -5.52 7.66
CA THR A 26 -0.28 -5.74 8.70
C THR A 26 -0.28 -4.49 9.54
N THR A 27 -0.92 -4.58 10.70
CA THR A 27 -0.85 -3.72 11.88
C THR A 27 -0.30 -2.35 11.54
N SER A 28 -1.17 -1.36 11.27
CA SER A 28 -0.84 0.07 11.05
C SER A 28 0.52 0.42 11.67
N SER A 29 1.59 0.24 10.90
CA SER A 29 2.94 0.30 11.44
C SER A 29 3.18 1.76 11.73
N GLN A 30 3.24 2.12 13.01
CA GLN A 30 3.36 3.51 13.39
C GLN A 30 4.64 4.06 12.76
N ALA A 31 4.52 5.13 11.97
CA ALA A 31 5.61 5.69 11.19
C ALA A 31 6.85 5.91 12.06
N VAL A 32 7.96 5.25 11.73
CA VAL A 32 9.21 5.41 12.48
C VAL A 32 9.95 6.66 11.98
N PRO A 33 10.45 7.54 12.86
CA PRO A 33 11.22 8.70 12.43
C PRO A 33 12.45 8.30 11.62
N TYR A 34 12.58 8.87 10.43
CA TYR A 34 13.72 8.70 9.54
C TYR A 34 14.77 9.78 9.79
N GLU A 35 16.00 9.33 10.00
CA GLU A 35 17.16 10.21 10.06
C GLU A 35 17.76 10.40 8.67
N TYR A 36 17.97 11.66 8.28
CA TYR A 36 18.48 12.00 6.96
C TYR A 36 19.85 11.34 6.71
N GLY A 37 19.97 10.64 5.58
CA GLY A 37 21.19 9.90 5.21
C GLY A 37 21.19 8.44 5.67
N MET A 38 20.22 8.00 6.47
CA MET A 38 20.03 6.57 6.74
C MET A 38 19.63 5.86 5.44
N PRO A 39 20.25 4.72 5.07
CA PRO A 39 19.86 3.99 3.88
C PRO A 39 18.48 3.36 4.06
N LEU A 40 17.58 3.58 3.10
CA LEU A 40 16.31 2.87 2.99
C LEU A 40 16.39 1.87 1.85
N HIS A 41 16.02 0.63 2.11
CA HIS A 41 15.94 -0.41 1.08
C HIS A 41 14.57 -0.39 0.39
N VAL A 42 14.24 0.74 -0.26
CA VAL A 42 12.93 0.94 -0.90
C VAL A 42 12.87 0.20 -2.23
N ALA A 43 11.93 -0.74 -2.36
CA ALA A 43 11.60 -1.35 -3.65
C ALA A 43 10.48 -0.59 -4.37
N LYS A 44 9.45 -0.15 -3.63
CA LYS A 44 8.32 0.60 -4.20
C LYS A 44 7.75 1.60 -3.19
N VAL A 45 7.64 2.87 -3.58
CA VAL A 45 6.87 3.85 -2.82
C VAL A 45 5.38 3.60 -3.05
N VAL A 46 4.62 3.50 -1.96
CA VAL A 46 3.18 3.25 -1.97
C VAL A 46 2.39 4.54 -1.80
N ALA A 47 2.79 5.38 -0.84
CA ALA A 47 2.14 6.67 -0.59
C ALA A 47 3.15 7.65 -0.01
N LEU A 48 2.95 8.93 -0.35
CA LEU A 48 3.58 10.07 0.29
C LEU A 48 2.45 10.97 0.77
N THR A 49 2.46 11.31 2.06
CA THR A 49 1.42 12.12 2.68
C THR A 49 2.05 13.24 3.48
N GLU A 50 1.46 14.42 3.40
CA GLU A 50 1.84 15.56 4.25
C GLU A 50 0.59 16.31 4.73
N PRO A 51 0.69 17.04 5.86
CA PRO A 51 -0.38 17.91 6.30
C PRO A 51 -0.65 19.02 5.27
N THR A 52 -1.91 19.20 4.89
CA THR A 52 -2.30 20.31 4.01
C THR A 52 -2.02 21.64 4.70
N THR A 53 -1.27 22.51 4.04
CA THR A 53 -0.98 23.86 4.51
C THR A 53 -0.79 24.82 3.34
N LEU A 54 -1.11 26.09 3.56
CA LEU A 54 -0.83 27.18 2.62
C LEU A 54 0.50 27.88 2.92
N ASP A 55 1.10 27.60 4.08
CA ASP A 55 2.35 28.22 4.48
C ASP A 55 3.53 27.45 3.89
N CYS A 56 4.49 28.16 3.31
CA CYS A 56 5.80 27.57 3.01
C CYS A 56 6.60 27.41 4.31
N LYS A 57 6.64 26.19 4.83
CA LYS A 57 7.32 25.86 6.09
C LYS A 57 7.79 24.41 6.10
N VAL A 58 8.69 24.10 7.03
CA VAL A 58 9.05 22.71 7.28
C VAL A 58 7.91 21.99 7.98
N ILE A 59 7.52 20.84 7.46
CA ILE A 59 6.47 19.96 7.99
C ILE A 59 7.02 18.56 8.22
N THR A 60 6.25 17.73 8.93
CA THR A 60 6.48 16.28 9.00
C THR A 60 5.61 15.60 7.94
N ALA A 61 6.24 14.89 7.02
CA ALA A 61 5.60 14.05 6.02
C ALA A 61 5.77 12.57 6.40
N GLU A 62 4.91 11.74 5.84
CA GLU A 62 4.95 10.29 5.98
C GLU A 62 5.20 9.65 4.62
N MET A 63 5.94 8.54 4.61
CA MET A 63 6.14 7.69 3.44
C MET A 63 5.82 6.25 3.80
N LYS A 64 4.88 5.66 3.05
CA LYS A 64 4.62 4.21 3.06
C LYS A 64 5.28 3.59 1.85
N TYR A 65 5.99 2.49 2.04
CA TYR A 65 6.73 1.82 0.98
C TYR A 65 6.80 0.31 1.19
N ILE A 66 7.13 -0.41 0.13
CA ILE A 66 7.51 -1.83 0.17
C ILE A 66 9.04 -1.89 0.12
N ASP A 67 9.64 -2.58 1.06
CA ASP A 67 11.08 -2.81 1.08
C ASP A 67 11.53 -3.85 0.05
N THR A 68 12.83 -4.01 -0.15
CA THR A 68 13.39 -5.01 -1.08
C THR A 68 13.14 -6.47 -0.69
N SER A 69 12.67 -6.73 0.53
CA SER A 69 12.22 -8.06 0.98
C SER A 69 10.73 -8.30 0.72
N GLY A 70 10.01 -7.31 0.18
CA GLY A 70 8.58 -7.38 -0.10
C GLY A 70 7.70 -6.98 1.08
N LYS A 71 8.26 -6.47 2.18
CA LYS A 71 7.51 -6.11 3.38
C LYS A 71 7.08 -4.64 3.36
N PRO A 72 5.86 -4.31 3.84
CA PRO A 72 5.45 -2.93 4.02
C PRO A 72 6.23 -2.28 5.17
N ALA A 73 6.59 -1.02 4.98
CA ALA A 73 7.26 -0.18 5.95
C ALA A 73 6.74 1.26 5.87
N GLU A 74 6.84 1.97 6.99
CA GLU A 74 6.34 3.34 7.12
C GLU A 74 7.34 4.20 7.91
N ILE A 75 7.66 5.37 7.38
CA ILE A 75 8.55 6.33 8.03
C ILE A 75 7.95 7.73 8.06
N SER A 76 8.38 8.53 9.03
CA SER A 76 8.11 9.97 9.08
C SER A 76 9.41 10.76 8.90
N TYR A 77 9.37 11.86 8.17
CA TYR A 77 10.54 12.68 7.88
C TYR A 77 10.15 14.15 7.72
N ARG A 78 11.14 15.05 7.80
CA ARG A 78 10.90 16.49 7.62
C ARG A 78 11.21 16.93 6.19
N LYS A 79 10.30 17.68 5.58
CA LYS A 79 10.48 18.35 4.28
C LYS A 79 9.87 19.76 4.29
N TRP A 80 10.17 20.56 3.29
CA TRP A 80 9.39 21.76 2.99
C TRP A 80 8.00 21.35 2.49
N SER A 81 6.94 22.00 2.96
CA SER A 81 5.58 21.78 2.49
C SER A 81 5.46 22.04 0.98
N ASP A 82 4.49 21.39 0.35
CA ASP A 82 4.22 21.57 -1.08
C ASP A 82 3.84 23.01 -1.43
N ALA A 83 3.34 23.79 -0.46
CA ALA A 83 3.11 25.23 -0.58
C ALA A 83 4.36 26.03 -0.98
N CYS A 84 5.57 25.54 -0.68
CA CYS A 84 6.81 26.16 -1.13
C CYS A 84 7.05 26.02 -2.64
N SER A 85 6.41 25.06 -3.32
CA SER A 85 6.62 24.79 -4.75
C SER A 85 6.11 25.89 -5.67
N TYR A 86 5.22 26.75 -5.16
CA TYR A 86 4.59 27.84 -5.91
C TYR A 86 5.31 29.20 -5.76
N GLN A 87 6.46 29.25 -5.08
CA GLN A 87 7.20 30.50 -4.81
C GLN A 87 8.37 30.78 -5.79
N ASN A 88 8.31 30.23 -7.00
CA ASN A 88 9.31 30.49 -8.05
C ASN A 88 9.09 31.86 -8.72
#